data_AF-A0A844U279-F1
#
_entry.id   AF-A0A844U279-F1
#
_cell.length_a   1.000
_cell.length_b   1.000
_cell.length_c   1.000
_cell.angle_alpha   90.00
_cell.angle_beta   90.00
_cell.angle_gamma   90.00
#
_symmetry.space_group_name_H-M   'P 1'
#
loop_
_entity.id
_entity.type
_entity.pdbx_description
1 polymer ?
#
loop_
_entity_poly.entity_id
_entity_poly.type
_entity_poly.pdbx_seq_one_letter_code
_entity_poly.pdbx_strand_id
1 'polypeptide(L)'
;TGKLCKVTEPTDSITTWLYEVNSFVPCGKIKDGESFSIVSNYLGTPEYMYDATGDLVWHGTLDIYGRIDMKVGKRMDCPFRYQGQYDDLESGLYYNRFRYYSPDMGMYVSQDPIKFLAGIKFYPYVEDSNIDYDSLGLISEGKFGTFKGTKNTLDEVGNGIQRHHLNQTGVFNFDRDSGRVIGLEGYASRKGSQHYKAHLHMDDFYEKLRVKGKIPSVFRYNVELYKSLRKAEMGRRVSVKGVYFAVLEQLTNGKFPWNKVDNINVKRVAHH
;
A
#
# COMPACT_ATOMS: atom_id res chain seq x y z
N THR A 1 -4.06 48.07 -23.86
CA THR A 1 -2.61 48.08 -23.60
C THR A 1 -2.34 47.31 -22.31
N GLY A 2 -2.22 45.99 -22.39
CA GLY A 2 -1.84 45.15 -21.24
C GLY A 2 -0.38 44.73 -21.37
N LYS A 3 0.52 45.35 -20.60
CA LYS A 3 1.91 44.89 -20.50
C LYS A 3 1.92 43.60 -19.67
N LEU A 4 2.33 42.50 -20.28
CA LEU A 4 2.70 41.29 -19.56
C LEU A 4 4.02 41.56 -18.82
N CYS A 5 3.96 41.71 -17.49
CA CYS A 5 5.15 41.66 -16.66
C CYS A 5 5.54 40.19 -16.46
N LYS A 6 6.78 39.82 -16.83
CA LYS A 6 7.41 38.60 -16.34
C LYS A 6 7.53 38.73 -14.82
N VAL A 7 6.74 37.95 -14.08
CA VAL A 7 6.97 37.75 -12.65
C VAL A 7 8.24 36.91 -12.54
N THR A 8 9.35 37.51 -12.13
CA THR A 8 10.53 36.77 -11.69
C THR A 8 10.19 36.15 -10.34
N GLU A 9 10.26 34.83 -10.22
CA GLU A 9 10.09 34.16 -8.94
C GLU A 9 11.14 34.70 -7.94
N PRO A 10 10.74 35.02 -6.69
CA PRO A 10 11.70 35.43 -5.67
C PRO A 10 12.69 34.30 -5.39
N THR A 11 13.98 34.57 -5.57
CA THR A 11 15.06 33.61 -5.26
C THR A 11 15.60 33.75 -3.83
N ASP A 12 15.13 34.74 -3.08
CA ASP A 12 15.52 34.97 -1.70
C ASP A 12 14.63 34.15 -0.76
N SER A 13 15.20 33.61 0.32
CA SER A 13 14.50 32.84 1.38
C SER A 13 13.84 31.51 0.94
N ILE A 14 14.44 30.80 -0.02
CA ILE A 14 14.00 29.48 -0.47
C ILE A 14 14.04 28.49 0.70
N THR A 15 12.91 27.80 0.92
CA THR A 15 12.83 26.66 1.84
C THR A 15 12.81 25.37 1.03
N THR A 16 13.77 24.49 1.28
CA THR A 16 13.83 23.15 0.68
C THR A 16 13.32 22.12 1.69
N TRP A 17 12.35 21.29 1.30
CA TRP A 17 11.85 20.20 2.11
C TRP A 17 12.39 18.87 1.59
N LEU A 18 12.86 18.01 2.51
CA LEU A 18 13.37 16.68 2.22
C LEU A 18 12.34 15.64 2.65
N TYR A 19 12.19 14.58 1.86
CA TYR A 19 11.22 13.51 2.08
C TYR A 19 11.92 12.15 2.13
N GLU A 20 11.31 11.20 2.83
CA GLU A 20 11.70 9.80 2.73
C GLU A 20 11.58 9.30 1.28
N VAL A 21 12.46 8.38 0.89
CA VAL A 21 12.50 7.86 -0.48
C VAL A 21 11.16 7.20 -0.82
N ASN A 22 10.56 7.60 -1.95
CA ASN A 22 9.27 7.11 -2.43
C ASN A 22 8.11 7.33 -1.43
N SER A 23 8.13 8.41 -0.67
CA SER A 23 7.09 8.73 0.33
C SER A 23 6.73 10.22 0.34
N PHE A 24 5.63 10.54 1.04
CA PHE A 24 5.21 11.91 1.34
C PHE A 24 5.57 12.35 2.76
N VAL A 25 6.33 11.53 3.48
CA VAL A 25 6.78 11.83 4.85
C VAL A 25 7.96 12.80 4.81
N PRO A 26 7.83 14.03 5.33
CA PRO A 26 8.95 14.96 5.38
C PRO A 26 9.91 14.51 6.49
N CYS A 27 11.20 14.51 6.17
CA CYS A 27 12.27 14.11 7.07
C CYS A 27 13.27 15.23 7.35
N GLY A 28 13.22 16.33 6.58
CA GLY A 28 14.09 17.47 6.85
C GLY A 28 13.66 18.74 6.14
N LYS A 29 14.28 19.84 6.55
CA LYS A 29 14.07 21.19 6.03
C LYS A 29 15.42 21.90 5.94
N ILE A 30 15.67 22.61 4.85
CA ILE A 30 16.82 23.50 4.69
C ILE A 30 16.28 24.89 4.38
N LYS A 31 16.68 25.88 5.17
CA LYS A 31 16.26 27.27 4.98
C LYS A 31 17.38 28.21 5.45
N ASP A 32 17.72 29.20 4.63
CA ASP A 32 18.70 30.24 4.98
C ASP A 32 20.07 29.69 5.48
N GLY A 33 20.48 28.52 4.96
CA GLY A 33 21.72 27.83 5.35
C GLY A 33 21.61 26.95 6.61
N GLU A 34 20.47 26.97 7.29
CA GLU A 34 20.17 26.12 8.44
C GLU A 34 19.49 24.81 8.00
N SER A 35 19.83 23.72 8.68
CA SER A 35 19.23 22.40 8.46
C SER A 35 18.46 21.93 9.68
N PHE A 36 17.28 21.39 9.44
CA PHE A 36 16.40 20.85 10.47
C PHE A 36 16.02 19.40 10.16
N SER A 37 15.98 18.57 11.18
CA SER A 37 15.53 17.18 11.11
C SER A 37 14.09 17.08 11.58
N ILE A 38 13.24 16.38 10.83
CA ILE A 38 11.81 16.20 11.17
C ILE A 38 11.59 14.74 11.57
N VAL A 39 10.97 14.55 12.73
CA VAL A 39 10.56 13.24 13.23
C VAL A 39 9.05 13.12 13.08
N SER A 40 8.63 12.09 12.36
CA SER A 40 7.22 11.81 12.11
C SER A 40 6.77 10.58 12.90
N ASN A 41 5.47 10.50 13.18
CA ASN A 41 4.88 9.33 13.82
C ASN A 41 4.75 8.14 12.87
N TYR A 42 4.13 7.06 13.35
CA TYR A 42 3.96 5.81 12.60
C TYR A 42 3.17 5.96 11.28
N LEU A 43 2.30 6.98 11.16
CA LEU A 43 1.60 7.34 9.93
C LEU A 43 2.37 8.34 9.06
N GLY A 44 3.56 8.77 9.48
CA GLY A 44 4.33 9.75 8.73
C GLY A 44 3.85 11.19 8.89
N THR A 45 3.04 11.47 9.92
CA THR A 45 2.66 12.84 10.31
C THR A 45 3.80 13.46 11.12
N PRO A 46 4.30 14.65 10.78
CA PRO A 46 5.36 15.31 11.55
C PRO A 46 4.91 15.64 12.98
N GLU A 47 5.72 15.28 13.97
CA GLU A 47 5.45 15.59 15.37
C GLU A 47 6.55 16.46 15.99
N TYR A 48 7.81 16.30 15.57
CA TYR A 48 8.94 17.03 16.12
C TYR A 48 9.85 17.56 15.01
N MET A 49 10.48 18.71 15.25
CA MET A 49 11.56 19.23 14.43
C MET A 49 12.70 19.73 15.32
N TYR A 50 13.91 19.34 14.96
CA TYR A 50 15.14 19.72 15.65
C TYR A 50 16.06 20.48 14.71
N ASP A 51 16.80 21.45 15.24
CA ASP A 51 17.84 22.14 14.48
C ASP A 51 19.14 21.31 14.40
N ALA A 52 20.21 21.91 13.86
CA ALA A 52 21.50 21.27 13.69
C ALA A 52 22.25 21.01 15.02
N THR A 53 21.91 21.71 16.11
CA THR A 53 22.48 21.48 17.45
C THR A 53 21.72 20.42 18.22
N GLY A 54 20.54 20.02 17.75
CA GLY A 54 19.68 19.02 18.37
C GLY A 54 18.64 19.64 19.31
N ASP A 55 18.44 20.95 19.25
CA ASP A 55 17.45 21.65 20.05
C ASP A 55 16.07 21.53 19.41
N LEU A 56 15.04 21.33 20.24
CA LEU A 56 13.65 21.21 19.78
C LEU A 56 13.12 22.59 19.37
N VAL A 57 12.91 22.78 18.07
CA VAL A 57 12.45 24.07 17.51
C VAL A 57 10.97 24.07 17.11
N TRP A 58 10.37 22.89 16.92
CA TRP A 58 8.94 22.76 16.63
C TRP A 58 8.40 21.45 17.18
N HIS A 59 7.22 21.50 17.77
CA HIS A 59 6.46 20.33 18.20
C HIS A 59 4.98 20.61 18.09
N GLY A 60 4.26 19.70 17.46
CA GLY A 60 2.81 19.73 17.44
C GLY A 60 2.23 18.34 17.19
N THR A 61 1.01 18.13 17.66
CA THR A 61 0.28 16.86 17.52
C THR A 61 -1.06 17.14 16.86
N LEU A 62 -1.55 16.21 16.03
CA LEU A 62 -2.88 16.34 15.46
C LEU A 62 -3.93 15.75 16.41
N ASP A 63 -5.09 16.41 16.51
CA ASP A 63 -6.26 15.83 17.14
C ASP A 63 -6.93 14.77 16.22
N ILE A 64 -8.06 14.23 16.67
CA ILE A 64 -8.81 13.19 15.94
C ILE A 64 -9.33 13.65 14.57
N TYR A 65 -9.44 14.96 14.33
CA TYR A 65 -9.88 15.59 13.09
C TYR A 65 -8.72 16.26 12.34
N GLY A 66 -7.47 15.93 12.68
CA GLY A 66 -6.30 16.49 12.00
C GLY A 66 -5.98 17.95 12.38
N ARG A 67 -6.67 18.57 13.35
CA ARG A 67 -6.33 19.92 13.79
C ARG A 67 -4.99 19.88 14.53
N ILE A 68 -4.08 20.77 14.16
CA ILE A 68 -2.79 20.88 14.82
C ILE A 68 -2.93 21.55 16.21
N ASP A 69 -2.46 20.84 17.23
CA ASP A 69 -2.26 21.33 18.59
C ASP A 69 -0.77 21.64 18.78
N MET A 70 -0.43 22.93 18.74
CA MET A 70 0.94 23.43 18.78
C MET A 70 1.48 23.44 20.21
N LYS A 71 2.68 22.89 20.41
CA LYS A 71 3.38 22.85 21.69
C LYS A 71 4.65 23.70 21.71
N VAL A 72 5.40 23.71 20.61
CA VAL A 72 6.65 24.48 20.44
C VAL A 72 6.70 25.04 19.02
N GLY A 73 7.23 26.24 18.85
CA GLY A 73 7.41 26.89 17.54
C GLY A 73 6.11 27.47 16.98
N LYS A 74 6.12 27.81 15.69
CA LYS A 74 4.98 28.37 14.95
C LYS A 74 4.37 27.32 14.02
N ARG A 75 3.06 27.44 13.79
CA ARG A 75 2.28 26.56 12.91
C ARG A 75 2.88 26.37 11.51
N MET A 76 3.50 27.42 10.97
CA MET A 76 4.10 27.42 9.62
C MET A 76 5.59 27.05 9.60
N ASP A 77 6.21 26.77 10.76
CA ASP A 77 7.58 26.27 10.76
C ASP A 77 7.66 24.85 10.19
N CYS A 78 6.56 24.07 10.31
CA CYS A 78 6.28 22.83 9.59
C CYS A 78 4.81 22.83 9.11
N PRO A 79 4.54 23.09 7.81
CA PRO A 79 3.18 23.22 7.28
C PRO A 79 2.52 21.88 6.93
N PHE A 80 3.18 20.73 7.17
CA PHE A 80 2.63 19.43 6.80
C PHE A 80 1.76 18.84 7.90
N ARG A 81 0.68 18.16 7.50
CA ARG A 81 -0.27 17.50 8.42
C ARG A 81 -0.26 16.00 8.15
N TYR A 82 -1.40 15.40 7.87
CA TYR A 82 -1.39 14.04 7.32
C TYR A 82 -0.60 14.00 6.01
N GLN A 83 -0.13 12.82 5.60
CA GLN A 83 0.62 12.65 4.37
C GLN A 83 -0.12 13.27 3.17
N GLY A 84 0.59 14.06 2.37
CA GLY A 84 0.03 14.79 1.22
C GLY A 84 -0.60 16.14 1.54
N GLN A 85 -0.90 16.43 2.81
CA GLN A 85 -1.57 17.66 3.23
C GLN A 85 -0.59 18.81 3.53
N TYR A 86 -0.91 19.98 3.01
CA TYR A 86 -0.25 21.25 3.28
C TYR A 86 -1.22 22.22 3.94
N ASP A 87 -0.83 22.82 5.06
CA ASP A 87 -1.62 23.79 5.79
C ASP A 87 -1.66 25.14 5.06
N ASP A 88 -2.83 25.48 4.53
CA ASP A 88 -3.08 26.77 3.91
C ASP A 88 -3.65 27.73 4.96
N LEU A 89 -2.75 28.56 5.49
CA LEU A 89 -3.07 29.51 6.56
C LEU A 89 -4.12 30.56 6.13
N GLU A 90 -4.19 30.92 4.85
CA GLU A 90 -5.12 31.94 4.36
C GLU A 90 -6.57 31.44 4.42
N SER A 91 -6.81 30.19 4.01
CA SER A 91 -8.15 29.58 4.04
C SER A 91 -8.47 28.89 5.38
N GLY A 92 -7.45 28.53 6.16
CA GLY A 92 -7.60 27.69 7.36
C GLY A 92 -7.87 26.21 7.03
N LEU A 93 -7.83 25.84 5.75
CA LEU A 93 -8.01 24.48 5.26
C LEU A 93 -6.65 23.83 4.99
N TYR A 94 -6.63 22.51 4.84
CA TYR A 94 -5.44 21.81 4.38
C TYR A 94 -5.60 21.45 2.90
N TYR A 95 -4.69 21.97 2.09
CA TYR A 95 -4.58 21.60 0.69
C TYR A 95 -4.06 20.17 0.58
N ASN A 96 -4.84 19.30 -0.06
CA ASN A 96 -4.49 17.91 -0.33
C ASN A 96 -4.64 17.61 -1.82
N ARG A 97 -3.79 18.25 -2.64
CA ARG A 97 -3.70 18.13 -4.10
C ARG A 97 -5.02 18.29 -4.85
N PHE A 98 -5.84 17.25 -4.92
CA PHE A 98 -7.13 17.26 -5.61
C PHE A 98 -8.27 17.84 -4.77
N ARG A 99 -8.11 17.95 -3.45
CA ARG A 99 -9.16 18.44 -2.54
C ARG A 99 -8.60 19.31 -1.42
N TYR A 100 -9.48 20.09 -0.79
CA TYR A 100 -9.22 20.79 0.47
C TYR A 100 -9.91 20.07 1.62
N TYR A 101 -9.17 19.82 2.70
CA TYR A 101 -9.64 19.21 3.93
C TYR A 101 -9.94 20.28 4.98
N SER A 102 -11.08 20.17 5.66
CA SER A 102 -11.42 21.02 6.80
C SER A 102 -11.11 20.30 8.11
N PRO A 103 -10.14 20.77 8.91
CA PRO A 103 -9.88 20.23 10.25
C PRO A 103 -10.98 20.57 11.27
N ASP A 104 -11.86 21.54 10.95
CA ASP A 104 -13.03 21.84 11.76
C ASP A 104 -14.16 20.82 11.56
N MET A 105 -14.35 20.34 10.32
CA MET A 105 -15.38 19.36 9.99
C MET A 105 -14.87 17.91 10.00
N GLY A 106 -13.55 17.71 9.95
CA GLY A 106 -12.93 16.39 9.85
C GLY A 106 -13.09 15.73 8.46
N MET A 107 -13.35 16.51 7.40
CA MET A 107 -13.69 15.98 6.07
C MET A 107 -13.29 16.91 4.93
N TYR A 108 -13.36 16.42 3.69
CA TYR A 108 -13.15 17.27 2.52
C TYR A 108 -14.32 18.22 2.28
N VAL A 109 -14.01 19.44 1.83
CA VAL A 109 -15.02 20.47 1.52
C VAL A 109 -15.67 20.28 0.15
N SER A 110 -15.15 19.36 -0.67
CA SER A 110 -15.62 19.08 -2.03
C SER A 110 -15.82 17.57 -2.23
N GLN A 111 -16.73 17.23 -3.15
CA GLN A 111 -16.95 15.83 -3.54
C GLN A 111 -15.71 15.24 -4.21
N ASP A 112 -15.52 13.95 -4.01
CA ASP A 112 -14.47 13.19 -4.66
C ASP A 112 -14.53 13.32 -6.20
N PRO A 113 -13.46 13.83 -6.87
CA PRO A 113 -13.42 13.94 -8.32
C PRO A 113 -13.61 12.61 -9.06
N ILE A 114 -13.20 11.50 -8.45
CA ILE A 114 -13.38 10.14 -9.04
C ILE A 114 -14.72 9.49 -8.63
N LYS A 115 -15.56 10.22 -7.88
CA LYS A 115 -16.95 9.87 -7.53
C LYS A 115 -17.03 8.48 -6.91
N PHE A 116 -17.86 7.59 -7.48
CA PHE A 116 -18.12 6.25 -7.00
C PHE A 116 -16.88 5.34 -7.00
N LEU A 117 -15.80 5.69 -7.71
CA LEU A 117 -14.56 4.91 -7.69
C LEU A 117 -13.82 5.01 -6.35
N ALA A 118 -14.02 6.10 -5.60
CA ALA A 118 -13.51 6.26 -4.24
C ALA A 118 -14.41 5.60 -3.18
N GLY A 119 -15.65 5.27 -3.53
CA GLY A 119 -16.64 4.66 -2.64
C GLY A 119 -17.99 5.36 -2.66
N ILE A 120 -18.87 4.97 -1.73
CA ILE A 120 -20.26 5.49 -1.65
C ILE A 120 -20.36 6.84 -0.92
N LYS A 121 -19.30 7.26 -0.23
CA LYS A 121 -19.23 8.51 0.52
C LYS A 121 -18.33 9.48 -0.25
N PHE A 122 -18.81 10.69 -0.55
CA PHE A 122 -18.11 11.62 -1.45
C PHE A 122 -17.17 12.61 -0.76
N TYR A 123 -17.34 12.84 0.53
CA TYR A 123 -16.57 13.85 1.27
C TYR A 123 -15.63 13.31 2.37
N PRO A 124 -15.60 12.00 2.75
CA PRO A 124 -14.79 11.59 3.90
C PRO A 124 -13.30 11.72 3.56
N TYR A 125 -12.49 11.95 4.59
CA TYR A 125 -11.04 11.87 4.46
C TYR A 125 -10.58 10.42 4.34
N VAL A 126 -10.67 9.67 5.44
CA VAL A 126 -10.41 8.22 5.50
C VAL A 126 -11.41 7.56 6.44
N GLU A 127 -11.45 6.23 6.48
CA GLU A 127 -12.32 5.52 7.43
C GLU A 127 -11.80 5.59 8.86
N ASP A 128 -10.49 5.46 9.05
CA ASP A 128 -9.83 5.50 10.36
C ASP A 128 -8.48 6.23 10.26
N SER A 129 -8.45 7.48 10.75
CA SER A 129 -7.26 8.34 10.72
C SER A 129 -6.11 7.86 11.61
N ASN A 130 -6.31 6.80 12.40
CA ASN A 130 -5.25 6.17 13.17
C ASN A 130 -4.49 5.10 12.39
N ILE A 131 -4.98 4.64 11.24
CA ILE A 131 -4.30 3.59 10.47
C ILE A 131 -4.21 3.89 8.98
N ASP A 132 -5.04 4.82 8.51
CA ASP A 132 -5.21 5.19 7.12
C ASP A 132 -4.89 6.69 6.89
N TYR A 133 -4.44 7.03 5.69
CA TYR A 133 -4.21 8.38 5.20
C TYR A 133 -4.58 8.51 3.72
N ASP A 134 -4.75 9.70 3.16
CA ASP A 134 -5.05 9.90 1.72
C ASP A 134 -4.06 10.91 1.14
N SER A 135 -2.96 10.44 0.56
CA SER A 135 -1.85 11.28 0.10
C SER A 135 -2.14 12.13 -1.13
N LEU A 136 -3.21 11.77 -1.87
CA LEU A 136 -3.60 12.48 -3.08
C LEU A 136 -4.87 13.31 -2.88
N GLY A 137 -5.65 13.04 -1.87
CA GLY A 137 -7.00 13.57 -1.80
C GLY A 137 -7.94 12.83 -2.75
N LEU A 138 -7.78 11.52 -2.93
CA LEU A 138 -8.65 10.68 -3.77
C LEU A 138 -8.96 9.31 -3.14
N ILE A 139 -7.97 8.63 -2.57
CA ILE A 139 -8.10 7.23 -2.12
C ILE A 139 -7.29 7.03 -0.83
N SER A 140 -7.91 6.34 0.12
CA SER A 140 -7.30 5.96 1.40
C SER A 140 -6.21 4.88 1.24
N GLU A 141 -5.09 5.07 1.95
CA GLU A 141 -3.87 4.25 2.00
C GLU A 141 -3.60 3.84 3.46
N GLY A 142 -3.31 2.57 3.76
CA GLY A 142 -3.06 2.09 5.13
C GLY A 142 -1.59 1.71 5.42
N LYS A 143 -1.13 1.76 6.69
CA LYS A 143 0.21 1.27 7.11
C LYS A 143 0.14 0.09 8.12
N PHE A 144 0.92 -0.96 7.82
CA PHE A 144 1.22 -2.24 8.52
C PHE A 144 0.20 -3.42 8.50
N GLY A 145 0.63 -4.51 7.86
CA GLY A 145 0.47 -5.88 8.37
C GLY A 145 -0.85 -6.61 8.16
N THR A 146 -1.92 -5.92 7.80
CA THR A 146 -3.17 -6.54 7.35
C THR A 146 -3.69 -5.69 6.22
N PHE A 147 -3.88 -6.25 5.02
CA PHE A 147 -4.33 -5.46 3.88
C PHE A 147 -5.75 -4.93 4.12
N LYS A 148 -5.87 -3.71 4.61
CA LYS A 148 -7.05 -2.85 4.45
C LYS A 148 -6.79 -2.04 3.18
N GLY A 149 -7.64 -2.21 2.17
CA GLY A 149 -7.35 -1.74 0.81
C GLY A 149 -6.41 -2.64 0.00
N THR A 150 -6.45 -3.98 0.15
CA THR A 150 -6.12 -4.81 -1.03
C THR A 150 -6.96 -4.28 -2.19
N LYS A 151 -6.38 -4.13 -3.39
CA LYS A 151 -7.14 -3.85 -4.62
C LYS A 151 -8.11 -5.01 -4.87
N ASN A 152 -9.25 -5.01 -4.16
CA ASN A 152 -10.33 -5.95 -4.34
C ASN A 152 -11.22 -5.45 -5.46
N THR A 153 -10.62 -5.29 -6.62
CA THR A 153 -11.28 -4.71 -7.78
C THR A 153 -11.67 -5.78 -8.82
N LEU A 154 -11.38 -7.07 -8.59
CA LEU A 154 -11.61 -8.16 -9.57
C LEU A 154 -12.09 -9.50 -9.00
N ASP A 155 -12.66 -10.32 -9.90
CA ASP A 155 -13.24 -11.66 -9.76
C ASP A 155 -12.37 -12.67 -8.97
N GLU A 156 -12.74 -12.91 -7.72
CA GLU A 156 -12.14 -13.95 -6.88
C GLU A 156 -12.67 -15.35 -7.21
N VAL A 157 -11.85 -16.37 -6.96
CA VAL A 157 -12.28 -17.77 -7.01
C VAL A 157 -12.43 -18.34 -5.60
N GLY A 158 -13.66 -18.50 -5.11
CA GLY A 158 -13.94 -19.20 -3.85
C GLY A 158 -13.73 -18.35 -2.59
N ASN A 159 -14.57 -17.35 -2.41
CA ASN A 159 -14.47 -16.22 -1.48
C ASN A 159 -14.64 -16.55 0.02
N GLY A 160 -13.65 -17.23 0.60
CA GLY A 160 -13.63 -17.58 2.03
C GLY A 160 -12.62 -16.87 2.95
N ILE A 161 -11.88 -15.86 2.47
CA ILE A 161 -10.93 -15.02 3.24
C ILE A 161 -9.50 -15.59 3.37
N GLN A 162 -8.71 -15.29 2.34
CA GLN A 162 -7.37 -14.69 2.31
C GLN A 162 -6.89 -14.75 0.85
N ARG A 163 -6.34 -13.65 0.33
CA ARG A 163 -5.87 -13.57 -1.05
C ARG A 163 -4.46 -14.12 -1.16
N HIS A 164 -4.29 -15.21 -1.91
CA HIS A 164 -2.95 -15.69 -2.19
C HIS A 164 -2.83 -16.32 -3.58
N HIS A 165 -1.80 -15.89 -4.29
CA HIS A 165 -1.28 -16.56 -5.48
C HIS A 165 -0.40 -17.71 -4.99
N LEU A 166 -0.96 -18.91 -4.79
CA LEU A 166 -0.27 -20.08 -4.19
C LEU A 166 1.13 -20.29 -4.78
N ASN A 167 2.14 -19.72 -4.13
CA ASN A 167 3.51 -19.53 -4.63
C ASN A 167 3.64 -18.93 -6.06
N GLN A 168 2.56 -18.63 -6.80
CA GLN A 168 2.62 -18.21 -8.22
C GLN A 168 3.40 -16.90 -8.42
N THR A 169 3.20 -15.91 -7.53
CA THR A 169 3.96 -14.66 -7.56
C THR A 169 5.47 -14.92 -7.54
N GLY A 170 5.95 -15.74 -6.61
CA GLY A 170 7.38 -16.03 -6.49
C GLY A 170 7.89 -16.93 -7.62
N VAL A 171 7.05 -17.86 -8.08
CA VAL A 171 7.40 -18.88 -9.07
C VAL A 171 7.45 -18.32 -10.49
N PHE A 172 6.53 -17.43 -10.83
CA PHE A 172 6.34 -16.90 -12.18
C PHE A 172 6.52 -15.38 -12.29
N ASN A 173 6.87 -14.71 -11.18
CA ASN A 173 7.07 -13.27 -11.10
C ASN A 173 5.83 -12.45 -11.51
N PHE A 174 4.65 -12.94 -11.13
CA PHE A 174 3.38 -12.25 -11.38
C PHE A 174 3.20 -11.08 -10.42
N ASP A 175 2.65 -9.97 -10.92
CA ASP A 175 2.18 -8.90 -10.05
C ASP A 175 1.02 -9.42 -9.18
N ARG A 176 1.15 -9.24 -7.86
CA ARG A 176 0.13 -9.67 -6.88
C ARG A 176 -1.18 -8.92 -7.05
N ASP A 177 -1.13 -7.74 -7.65
CA ASP A 177 -2.26 -6.81 -7.76
C ASP A 177 -2.97 -6.86 -9.12
N SER A 178 -2.42 -7.57 -10.11
CA SER A 178 -2.93 -7.55 -11.49
C SER A 178 -3.85 -8.73 -11.87
N GLY A 179 -4.04 -9.72 -10.99
CA GLY A 179 -4.56 -11.06 -11.35
C GLY A 179 -5.73 -11.58 -10.51
N ARG A 180 -6.29 -12.73 -10.92
CA ARG A 180 -7.34 -13.44 -10.17
C ARG A 180 -6.71 -14.31 -9.09
N VAL A 181 -7.04 -14.03 -7.84
CA VAL A 181 -6.52 -14.74 -6.67
C VAL A 181 -7.37 -15.97 -6.31
N ILE A 182 -6.74 -16.98 -5.71
CA ILE A 182 -7.45 -18.14 -5.15
C ILE A 182 -7.87 -17.79 -3.73
N GLY A 183 -9.16 -17.85 -3.44
CA GLY A 183 -9.71 -17.61 -2.11
C GLY A 183 -9.60 -18.87 -1.25
N LEU A 184 -8.89 -18.75 -0.13
CA LEU A 184 -8.68 -19.83 0.84
C LEU A 184 -9.05 -19.30 2.22
N GLU A 185 -9.79 -20.05 3.02
CA GLU A 185 -10.19 -19.64 4.36
C GLU A 185 -9.01 -19.64 5.36
N GLY A 186 -8.91 -18.54 6.13
CA GLY A 186 -8.00 -18.38 7.25
C GLY A 186 -6.57 -18.01 6.87
N TYR A 187 -5.70 -17.87 7.87
CA TYR A 187 -4.33 -17.38 7.68
C TYR A 187 -3.37 -18.48 7.26
N ALA A 188 -2.49 -18.22 6.29
CA ALA A 188 -1.41 -19.15 5.93
C ALA A 188 -0.47 -19.46 7.12
N SER A 189 -0.28 -18.52 8.04
CA SER A 189 0.51 -18.71 9.27
C SER A 189 -0.18 -19.58 10.32
N ARG A 190 -1.51 -19.69 10.28
CA ARG A 190 -2.30 -20.46 11.26
C ARG A 190 -2.36 -21.92 10.86
N LYS A 191 -1.61 -22.77 11.58
CA LYS A 191 -1.68 -24.23 11.42
C LYS A 191 -3.14 -24.71 11.45
N GLY A 192 -3.50 -25.51 10.45
CA GLY A 192 -4.82 -26.11 10.30
C GLY A 192 -5.82 -25.32 9.46
N SER A 193 -5.54 -24.06 9.09
CA SER A 193 -6.39 -23.32 8.15
C SER A 193 -6.39 -23.96 6.75
N GLN A 194 -7.42 -23.69 5.95
CA GLN A 194 -7.48 -24.08 4.54
C GLN A 194 -6.27 -23.48 3.79
N HIS A 195 -5.95 -22.22 4.06
CA HIS A 195 -4.80 -21.55 3.46
C HIS A 195 -3.45 -22.21 3.80
N TYR A 196 -3.23 -22.56 5.08
CA TYR A 196 -2.04 -23.28 5.52
C TYR A 196 -1.91 -24.65 4.84
N LYS A 197 -3.01 -25.42 4.75
CA LYS A 197 -3.03 -26.75 4.12
C LYS A 197 -2.64 -26.68 2.63
N ALA A 198 -3.08 -25.65 1.92
CA ALA A 198 -2.75 -25.42 0.51
C ALA A 198 -1.26 -25.11 0.32
N HIS A 199 -0.70 -24.22 1.13
CA HIS A 199 0.74 -23.89 1.09
C HIS A 199 1.61 -25.09 1.45
N LEU A 200 1.25 -25.80 2.53
CA LEU A 200 1.98 -26.98 2.98
C LEU A 200 2.14 -28.00 1.85
N HIS A 201 1.09 -28.25 1.06
CA HIS A 201 1.15 -29.15 -0.08
C HIS A 201 2.08 -28.65 -1.19
N MET A 202 2.00 -27.36 -1.54
CA MET A 202 2.83 -26.77 -2.59
C MET A 202 4.30 -26.79 -2.19
N ASP A 203 4.61 -26.52 -0.93
CA ASP A 203 5.97 -26.57 -0.40
C ASP A 203 6.52 -28.00 -0.42
N ASP A 204 5.74 -29.00 0.01
CA ASP A 204 6.11 -30.42 -0.08
C ASP A 204 6.41 -30.85 -1.52
N PHE A 205 5.66 -30.32 -2.49
CA PHE A 205 5.88 -30.54 -3.91
C PHE A 205 7.23 -29.98 -4.38
N TYR A 206 7.56 -28.74 -4.00
CA TYR A 206 8.83 -28.10 -4.36
C TYR A 206 10.04 -28.75 -3.68
N GLU A 207 9.92 -29.16 -2.41
CA GLU A 207 11.01 -29.83 -1.71
C GLU A 207 11.42 -31.15 -2.39
N LYS A 208 10.44 -31.95 -2.84
CA LYS A 208 10.71 -33.18 -3.60
C LYS A 208 11.52 -32.94 -4.87
N LEU A 209 11.36 -31.78 -5.50
CA LEU A 209 12.01 -31.42 -6.74
C LEU A 209 13.40 -30.82 -6.53
N ARG A 210 13.58 -30.03 -5.46
CA ARG A 210 14.89 -29.55 -5.01
C ARG A 210 15.83 -30.70 -4.69
N VAL A 211 15.37 -31.65 -3.87
CA VAL A 211 16.17 -32.81 -3.47
C VAL A 211 16.54 -33.70 -4.66
N LYS A 212 15.65 -33.81 -5.66
CA LYS A 212 15.88 -34.62 -6.87
C LYS A 212 16.62 -33.87 -7.98
N GLY A 213 16.92 -32.58 -7.82
CA GLY A 213 17.56 -31.74 -8.84
C GLY A 213 16.75 -31.56 -10.13
N LYS A 214 15.43 -31.79 -10.11
CA LYS A 214 14.58 -31.77 -11.31
C LYS A 214 13.68 -30.55 -11.33
N ILE A 215 13.70 -29.82 -12.44
CA ILE A 215 12.82 -28.67 -12.67
C ILE A 215 11.46 -29.14 -13.21
N PRO A 216 10.33 -28.80 -12.57
CA PRO A 216 9.01 -29.19 -13.06
C PRO A 216 8.62 -28.34 -14.28
N SER A 217 7.67 -28.86 -15.07
CA SER A 217 6.97 -28.04 -16.07
C SER A 217 5.83 -27.23 -15.44
N VAL A 218 5.38 -26.18 -16.13
CA VAL A 218 4.17 -25.42 -15.78
C VAL A 218 2.94 -26.32 -15.72
N PHE A 219 2.82 -27.29 -16.65
CA PHE A 219 1.76 -28.30 -16.59
C PHE A 219 1.79 -29.07 -15.26
N ARG A 220 2.98 -29.52 -14.85
CA ARG A 220 3.11 -30.27 -13.60
C ARG A 220 2.77 -29.40 -12.39
N TYR A 221 3.16 -28.13 -12.40
CA TYR A 221 2.77 -27.16 -11.39
C TYR A 221 1.24 -27.04 -11.27
N ASN A 222 0.52 -26.88 -12.39
CA ASN A 222 -0.94 -26.73 -12.38
C ASN A 222 -1.69 -27.96 -11.87
N VAL A 223 -1.16 -29.16 -12.13
CA VAL A 223 -1.69 -30.41 -11.56
C VAL A 223 -1.55 -30.41 -10.03
N GLU A 224 -0.42 -29.93 -9.51
CA GLU A 224 -0.16 -29.89 -8.07
C GLU A 224 -0.89 -28.75 -7.38
N LEU A 225 -1.11 -27.62 -8.08
CA LEU A 225 -2.01 -26.57 -7.68
C LEU A 225 -3.43 -27.12 -7.50
N TYR A 226 -3.98 -27.86 -8.47
CA TYR A 226 -5.29 -28.50 -8.30
C TYR A 226 -5.35 -29.37 -7.04
N LYS A 227 -4.33 -30.22 -6.83
CA LYS A 227 -4.27 -31.10 -5.65
C LYS A 227 -4.16 -30.33 -4.35
N SER A 228 -3.41 -29.24 -4.32
CA SER A 228 -3.28 -28.41 -3.13
C SER A 228 -4.63 -27.80 -2.74
N LEU A 229 -5.40 -27.29 -3.70
CA LEU A 229 -6.77 -26.79 -3.46
C LEU A 229 -7.70 -27.88 -2.94
N ARG A 230 -7.59 -29.10 -3.49
CA ARG A 230 -8.38 -30.25 -3.01
C ARG A 230 -8.00 -30.65 -1.59
N LYS A 231 -6.71 -30.64 -1.25
CA LYS A 231 -6.20 -30.93 0.12
C LYS A 231 -6.57 -29.82 1.11
N ALA A 232 -6.76 -28.61 0.60
CA ALA A 232 -7.30 -27.49 1.33
C ALA A 232 -8.83 -27.58 1.50
N GLU A 233 -9.48 -28.69 1.11
CA GLU A 233 -10.93 -28.90 1.24
C GLU A 233 -11.79 -28.01 0.33
N MET A 234 -11.20 -27.43 -0.73
CA MET A 234 -11.98 -26.70 -1.72
C MET A 234 -12.83 -27.64 -2.58
N GLY A 235 -14.07 -27.22 -2.86
CA GLY A 235 -14.99 -27.93 -3.75
C GLY A 235 -14.45 -28.12 -5.17
N ARG A 236 -14.81 -29.23 -5.83
CA ARG A 236 -14.19 -29.65 -7.12
C ARG A 236 -14.34 -28.59 -8.21
N ARG A 237 -15.54 -28.01 -8.33
CA ARG A 237 -15.82 -26.94 -9.28
C ARG A 237 -14.95 -25.71 -9.02
N VAL A 238 -14.74 -25.37 -7.76
CA VAL A 238 -13.92 -24.22 -7.35
C VAL A 238 -12.45 -24.47 -7.63
N SER A 239 -11.93 -25.68 -7.32
CA SER A 239 -10.54 -26.05 -7.63
C SER A 239 -10.25 -26.03 -9.14
N VAL A 240 -11.18 -26.54 -9.97
CA VAL A 240 -11.04 -26.49 -11.44
C VAL A 240 -11.05 -25.03 -11.93
N LYS A 241 -11.98 -24.23 -11.42
CA LYS A 241 -12.07 -22.80 -11.74
C LYS A 241 -10.78 -22.05 -11.37
N GLY A 242 -10.19 -22.35 -10.21
CA GLY A 242 -8.95 -21.71 -9.75
C GLY A 242 -7.75 -22.03 -10.64
N VAL A 243 -7.62 -23.29 -11.04
CA VAL A 243 -6.56 -23.72 -11.97
C VAL A 243 -6.76 -23.14 -13.37
N TYR A 244 -8.00 -23.08 -13.85
CA TYR A 244 -8.32 -22.46 -15.14
C TYR A 244 -7.83 -21.01 -15.21
N PHE A 245 -8.09 -20.21 -14.17
CA PHE A 245 -7.63 -18.83 -14.15
C PHE A 245 -6.12 -18.69 -13.99
N ALA A 246 -5.49 -19.54 -13.18
CA ALA A 246 -4.04 -19.59 -13.09
C ALA A 246 -3.40 -19.90 -14.46
N VAL A 247 -4.00 -20.81 -15.24
CA VAL A 247 -3.54 -21.13 -16.60
C VAL A 247 -3.71 -19.93 -17.54
N LEU A 248 -4.86 -19.24 -17.49
CA LEU A 248 -5.07 -18.04 -18.32
C LEU A 248 -4.05 -16.94 -18.02
N GLU A 249 -3.78 -16.69 -16.74
CA GLU A 249 -2.78 -15.71 -16.31
C GLU A 249 -1.36 -16.12 -16.74
N GLN A 250 -1.00 -17.39 -16.57
CA GLN A 250 0.26 -17.94 -17.07
C GLN A 250 0.41 -17.73 -18.58
N LEU A 251 -0.61 -18.07 -19.38
CA LEU A 251 -0.57 -17.90 -20.83
C LEU A 251 -0.44 -16.43 -21.25
N THR A 252 -1.16 -15.53 -20.57
CA THR A 252 -1.07 -14.07 -20.81
C THR A 252 0.35 -13.56 -20.56
N ASN A 253 1.06 -14.15 -19.61
CA ASN A 253 2.45 -13.84 -19.27
C ASN A 253 3.48 -14.72 -20.01
N GLY A 254 3.08 -15.40 -21.09
CA GLY A 254 3.99 -16.22 -21.92
C GLY A 254 4.51 -17.49 -21.23
N LYS A 255 3.83 -17.99 -20.20
CA LYS A 255 4.14 -19.25 -19.51
C LYS A 255 3.22 -20.35 -20.03
N PHE A 256 3.75 -21.19 -20.92
CA PHE A 256 3.04 -22.30 -21.55
C PHE A 256 3.24 -23.61 -20.77
N PRO A 257 2.34 -24.60 -20.93
CA PRO A 257 2.38 -25.87 -20.17
C PRO A 257 3.70 -26.65 -20.25
N TRP A 258 4.43 -26.55 -21.36
CA TRP A 258 5.71 -27.22 -21.60
C TRP A 258 6.93 -26.41 -21.13
N ASN A 259 6.77 -25.15 -20.72
CA ASN A 259 7.87 -24.40 -20.12
C ASN A 259 8.29 -25.05 -18.80
N LYS A 260 9.59 -24.97 -18.51
CA LYS A 260 10.11 -25.26 -17.18
C LYS A 260 9.76 -24.12 -16.25
N VAL A 261 9.59 -24.42 -14.97
CA VAL A 261 9.37 -23.41 -13.94
C VAL A 261 10.68 -22.68 -13.66
N ASP A 262 10.69 -21.37 -13.89
CA ASP A 262 11.92 -20.56 -13.91
C ASP A 262 12.51 -20.30 -12.52
N ASN A 263 11.69 -20.29 -11.45
CA ASN A 263 12.14 -19.96 -10.10
C ASN A 263 11.76 -21.03 -9.06
N ILE A 264 12.62 -22.04 -8.90
CA ILE A 264 12.43 -23.14 -7.91
C ILE A 264 12.87 -22.72 -6.50
N ASN A 265 13.55 -21.58 -6.37
CA ASN A 265 14.11 -21.09 -5.10
C ASN A 265 13.09 -20.36 -4.22
N VAL A 266 11.79 -20.53 -4.47
CA VAL A 266 10.72 -20.03 -3.60
C VAL A 266 10.81 -20.75 -2.25
N LYS A 267 11.66 -20.24 -1.35
CA LYS A 267 11.89 -20.81 -0.02
C LYS A 267 10.54 -21.04 0.65
N ARG A 268 10.48 -22.06 1.51
CA ARG A 268 9.38 -22.18 2.47
C ARG A 268 9.31 -20.83 3.20
N VAL A 269 8.36 -19.99 2.83
CA VAL A 269 8.21 -18.71 3.48
C VAL A 269 7.69 -19.11 4.85
N ALA A 270 8.55 -19.04 5.87
CA ALA A 270 8.06 -18.99 7.23
C ALA A 270 7.15 -17.77 7.25
N HIS A 271 5.85 -18.02 7.25
CA HIS A 271 4.83 -17.00 7.18
C HIS A 271 5.11 -16.00 8.33
N HIS A 272 5.61 -14.82 7.97
CA HIS A 272 5.72 -13.66 8.87
C HIS A 272 4.37 -12.94 8.88
#